data_AF-A0A924YQJ3-F1
#
_entry.id   AF-A0A924YQJ3-F1
#
_cell.length_a   1.000
_cell.length_b   1.000
_cell.length_c   1.000
_cell.angle_alpha   90.00
_cell.angle_beta   90.00
_cell.angle_gamma   90.00
#
_symmetry.space_group_name_H-M   'P 1'
#
loop_
_entity.id
_entity.type
_entity.pdbx_description
1 polymer ?
#
loop_
_entity_poly.entity_id
_entity_poly.type
_entity_poly.pdbx_seq_one_letter_code
_entity_poly.pdbx_strand_id
1 'polypeptide(L)'
;VAKQYKIEIFPTIAETLRLGGKDLAVDGVLSIGEHGRYPSTDRGAVMYPRKRFFDEIVSVFRQSGRVVPLFNDKHLSYRWDWADEMVQVARELKIPFLAGSSVPLAQRRPSLELPDGAVIEEAVSIHSGPPESYDFHALEVLQSMVESRRGGETGVSEIQLLEGNAVWQAAADGRWSYALAEAAMRAETGKDVGRLQDFIEPADGMQHPVHAILIKYRDGLRATVLRIGKVATRWCFACRLAGKPEPLATSFYVGPWENRNLFKALSHAIQTHIREKQAPYPVERTLLVTGMLAAAMDSRFEQHKLVPTPHLNVTYQPRDFRPLREMGESWKIITEDMPQPTGINPGGPRPKR
;
A
#
# COMPACT_ATOMS: atom_id res chain seq x y z
N VAL A 1 -25.31 -7.05 -2.73
CA VAL A 1 -24.87 -6.25 -1.56
C VAL A 1 -25.88 -5.16 -1.23
N ALA A 2 -26.01 -4.07 -2.00
CA ALA A 2 -26.91 -2.96 -1.64
C ALA A 2 -28.35 -3.39 -1.30
N LYS A 3 -29.00 -4.18 -2.17
CA LYS A 3 -30.33 -4.77 -1.91
C LYS A 3 -30.39 -5.62 -0.63
N GLN A 4 -29.34 -6.41 -0.37
CA GLN A 4 -29.28 -7.34 0.78
C GLN A 4 -29.16 -6.60 2.10
N TYR A 5 -28.38 -5.52 2.13
CA TYR A 5 -28.12 -4.71 3.32
C TYR A 5 -28.98 -3.45 3.38
N LYS A 6 -29.96 -3.30 2.48
CA LYS A 6 -30.84 -2.13 2.36
C LYS A 6 -30.05 -0.81 2.31
N ILE A 7 -28.93 -0.82 1.59
CA ILE A 7 -28.12 0.37 1.33
C ILE A 7 -28.79 1.13 0.18
N GLU A 8 -29.18 2.37 0.44
CA GLU A 8 -29.73 3.27 -0.55
C GLU A 8 -28.66 3.66 -1.59
N ILE A 9 -29.07 3.75 -2.86
CA ILE A 9 -28.17 4.07 -3.97
C ILE A 9 -28.62 5.39 -4.57
N PHE A 10 -27.70 6.34 -4.63
CA PHE A 10 -27.91 7.62 -5.29
C PHE A 10 -27.10 7.69 -6.60
N PRO A 11 -27.58 8.42 -7.61
CA PRO A 11 -26.93 8.51 -8.91
C PRO A 11 -25.63 9.35 -8.90
N THR A 12 -25.47 10.24 -7.92
CA THR A 12 -24.31 11.13 -7.81
C THR A 12 -23.66 11.07 -6.44
N ILE A 13 -22.36 11.41 -6.36
CA ILE A 13 -21.63 11.55 -5.09
C ILE A 13 -22.30 12.62 -4.23
N ALA A 14 -22.73 13.74 -4.83
CA ALA A 14 -23.40 14.80 -4.11
C ALA A 14 -24.71 14.36 -3.46
N GLU A 15 -25.57 13.63 -4.19
CA GLU A 15 -26.80 13.09 -3.62
C GLU A 15 -26.51 12.02 -2.55
N THR A 16 -25.48 11.19 -2.75
CA THR A 16 -25.05 10.21 -1.74
C THR A 16 -24.67 10.88 -0.42
N LEU A 17 -23.85 11.94 -0.48
CA LEU A 17 -23.41 12.68 0.70
C LEU A 17 -24.53 13.47 1.38
N ARG A 18 -25.61 13.76 0.66
CA ARG A 18 -26.78 14.50 1.16
C ARG A 18 -27.97 13.62 1.51
N LEU A 19 -27.87 12.31 1.29
CA LEU A 19 -28.99 11.35 1.38
C LEU A 19 -30.24 11.87 0.63
N GLY A 20 -30.04 12.41 -0.57
CA GLY A 20 -31.10 13.00 -1.41
C GLY A 20 -31.58 14.39 -0.98
N GLY A 21 -31.10 14.93 0.14
CA GLY A 21 -31.41 16.27 0.63
C GLY A 21 -30.54 17.39 0.04
N LYS A 22 -30.52 18.55 0.72
CA LYS A 22 -29.70 19.72 0.34
C LYS A 22 -28.40 19.82 1.14
N ASP A 23 -28.41 19.32 2.37
CA ASP A 23 -27.30 19.47 3.33
C ASP A 23 -26.47 18.19 3.44
N LEU A 24 -25.21 18.31 3.84
CA LEU A 24 -24.34 17.16 4.10
C LEU A 24 -24.96 16.32 5.24
N ALA A 25 -25.30 15.07 4.97
CA ALA A 25 -26.11 14.21 5.84
C ALA A 25 -25.36 12.97 6.39
N VAL A 26 -24.05 12.89 6.17
CA VAL A 26 -23.20 11.77 6.63
C VAL A 26 -22.16 12.23 7.65
N ASP A 27 -21.61 11.27 8.42
CA ASP A 27 -20.55 11.48 9.41
C ASP A 27 -19.15 11.05 8.96
N GLY A 28 -19.05 10.40 7.80
CA GLY A 28 -17.80 9.95 7.20
C GLY A 28 -18.03 9.44 5.79
N VAL A 29 -16.96 9.36 5.00
CA VAL A 29 -17.01 8.96 3.59
C VAL A 29 -16.01 7.85 3.33
N LEU A 30 -16.48 6.76 2.72
CA LEU A 30 -15.62 5.69 2.18
C LEU A 30 -15.62 5.81 0.65
N SER A 31 -14.50 6.26 0.08
CA SER A 31 -14.32 6.43 -1.36
C SER A 31 -13.58 5.22 -1.96
N ILE A 32 -14.30 4.40 -2.72
CA ILE A 32 -13.80 3.20 -3.38
C ILE A 32 -14.01 3.33 -4.89
N GLY A 33 -12.92 3.53 -5.64
CA GLY A 33 -12.95 3.78 -7.09
C GLY A 33 -12.57 2.58 -7.96
N GLU A 34 -12.15 1.46 -7.38
CA GLU A 34 -11.51 0.35 -8.12
C GLU A 34 -12.49 -0.49 -8.94
N HIS A 35 -13.77 -0.52 -8.56
CA HIS A 35 -14.78 -1.30 -9.27
C HIS A 35 -15.30 -0.52 -10.49
N GLY A 36 -14.74 -0.81 -11.66
CA GLY A 36 -15.16 -0.20 -12.92
C GLY A 36 -14.29 -0.64 -14.10
N ARG A 37 -14.57 -0.09 -15.28
CA ARG A 37 -13.71 -0.20 -16.46
C ARG A 37 -13.15 1.18 -16.76
N TYR A 38 -11.85 1.33 -16.59
CA TYR A 38 -11.16 2.60 -16.78
C TYR A 38 -10.06 2.43 -17.83
N PRO A 39 -9.75 3.48 -18.60
CA PRO A 39 -8.58 3.45 -19.47
C PRO A 39 -7.30 3.32 -18.64
N SER A 40 -6.23 2.90 -19.30
CA SER A 40 -4.88 2.93 -18.74
C SER A 40 -4.08 4.04 -19.42
N THR A 41 -3.14 4.62 -18.68
CA THR A 41 -2.13 5.52 -19.24
C THR A 41 -1.13 4.75 -20.10
N ASP A 42 -0.36 5.45 -20.93
CA ASP A 42 0.74 4.84 -21.71
C ASP A 42 1.82 4.19 -20.83
N ARG A 43 1.88 4.59 -19.55
CA ARG A 43 2.78 4.03 -18.53
C ARG A 43 2.21 2.78 -17.85
N GLY A 44 1.02 2.33 -18.21
CA GLY A 44 0.38 1.13 -17.68
C GLY A 44 -0.40 1.33 -16.37
N ALA A 45 -0.47 2.55 -15.82
CA ALA A 45 -1.31 2.84 -14.65
C ALA A 45 -2.79 2.98 -15.07
N VAL A 46 -3.69 2.33 -14.34
CA VAL A 46 -5.14 2.43 -14.57
C VAL A 46 -5.65 3.79 -14.06
N MET A 47 -6.41 4.50 -14.89
CA MET A 47 -6.94 5.84 -14.58
C MET A 47 -8.16 5.78 -13.66
N TYR A 48 -8.01 5.19 -12.47
CA TYR A 48 -9.04 5.14 -11.46
C TYR A 48 -9.52 6.56 -11.09
N PRO A 49 -10.83 6.77 -10.87
CA PRO A 49 -11.43 8.10 -10.75
C PRO A 49 -11.24 8.73 -9.36
N ARG A 50 -10.19 8.36 -8.63
CA ARG A 50 -10.00 8.75 -7.21
C ARG A 50 -9.95 10.27 -7.02
N LYS A 51 -9.19 10.99 -7.87
CA LYS A 51 -9.17 12.46 -7.88
C LYS A 51 -10.55 13.06 -8.18
N ARG A 52 -11.25 12.55 -9.19
CA ARG A 52 -12.63 13.01 -9.52
C ARG A 52 -13.56 12.84 -8.33
N PHE A 53 -13.53 11.65 -7.69
CA PHE A 53 -14.37 11.38 -6.52
C PHE A 53 -14.03 12.34 -5.38
N PHE A 54 -12.73 12.53 -5.10
CA PHE A 54 -12.25 13.48 -4.10
C PHE A 54 -12.74 14.91 -4.38
N ASP A 55 -12.63 15.39 -5.62
CA ASP A 55 -13.06 16.74 -6.00
C ASP A 55 -14.58 16.93 -5.83
N GLU A 56 -15.38 15.93 -6.21
CA GLU A 56 -16.83 15.96 -6.00
C GLU A 56 -17.20 15.96 -4.51
N ILE A 57 -16.50 15.17 -3.69
CA ILE A 57 -16.67 15.15 -2.22
C ILE A 57 -16.30 16.52 -1.63
N VAL A 58 -15.14 17.06 -2.00
CA VAL A 58 -14.67 18.39 -1.55
C VAL A 58 -15.62 19.50 -1.97
N SER A 59 -16.19 19.43 -3.17
CA SER A 59 -17.20 20.38 -3.64
C SER A 59 -18.41 20.42 -2.70
N VAL A 60 -18.90 19.26 -2.26
CA VAL A 60 -19.99 19.17 -1.27
C VAL A 60 -19.56 19.71 0.10
N PHE A 61 -18.35 19.41 0.56
CA PHE A 61 -17.83 19.95 1.81
C PHE A 61 -17.76 21.48 1.80
N ARG A 62 -17.26 22.06 0.70
CA ARG A 62 -17.22 23.52 0.50
C ARG A 62 -18.62 24.14 0.48
N GLN A 63 -19.56 23.53 -0.25
CA GLN A 63 -20.94 24.02 -0.33
C GLN A 63 -21.69 23.93 1.00
N SER A 64 -21.40 22.91 1.81
CA SER A 64 -22.05 22.71 3.12
C SER A 64 -21.37 23.45 4.27
N GLY A 65 -20.16 23.97 4.07
CA GLY A 65 -19.34 24.54 5.15
C GLY A 65 -18.91 23.51 6.21
N ARG A 66 -19.06 22.20 5.94
CA ARG A 66 -18.77 21.11 6.87
C ARG A 66 -17.88 20.07 6.19
N VAL A 67 -16.86 19.61 6.91
CA VAL A 67 -16.01 18.47 6.52
C VAL A 67 -16.27 17.29 7.45
N VAL A 68 -16.11 16.08 6.91
CA VAL A 68 -16.13 14.83 7.68
C VAL A 68 -14.93 13.97 7.30
N PRO A 69 -14.55 12.98 8.12
CA PRO A 69 -13.49 12.03 7.80
C PRO A 69 -13.70 11.36 6.44
N LEU A 70 -12.63 11.28 5.66
CA LEU A 70 -12.62 10.72 4.31
C LEU A 70 -11.59 9.59 4.25
N PHE A 71 -12.04 8.40 3.89
CA PHE A 71 -11.18 7.30 3.49
C PHE A 71 -11.11 7.21 1.96
N ASN A 72 -9.91 7.14 1.39
CA ASN A 72 -9.65 6.84 -0.02
C ASN A 72 -8.94 5.49 -0.13
N ASP A 73 -9.55 4.54 -0.84
CA ASP A 73 -8.98 3.21 -1.02
C ASP A 73 -7.67 3.24 -1.84
N LYS A 74 -6.60 2.65 -1.29
CA LYS A 74 -5.26 2.47 -1.90
C LYS A 74 -4.50 3.79 -2.14
N HIS A 75 -3.71 3.86 -3.21
CA HIS A 75 -2.98 5.06 -3.60
C HIS A 75 -3.95 6.21 -3.91
N LEU A 76 -3.47 7.45 -3.81
CA LEU A 76 -4.31 8.63 -3.94
C LEU A 76 -4.78 8.86 -5.38
N SER A 77 -3.85 8.84 -6.33
CA SER A 77 -4.11 9.08 -7.75
C SER A 77 -3.09 8.33 -8.61
N TYR A 78 -3.42 8.09 -9.88
CA TYR A 78 -2.48 7.52 -10.86
C TYR A 78 -1.42 8.55 -11.33
N ARG A 79 -1.52 9.80 -10.87
CA ARG A 79 -0.62 10.92 -11.18
C ARG A 79 -0.19 11.64 -9.90
N TRP A 80 1.09 11.96 -9.81
CA TRP A 80 1.68 12.61 -8.64
C TRP A 80 1.05 13.96 -8.32
N ASP A 81 0.92 14.85 -9.31
CA ASP A 81 0.42 16.21 -9.12
C ASP A 81 -0.99 16.22 -8.54
N TRP A 82 -1.85 15.31 -8.99
CA TRP A 82 -3.19 15.13 -8.43
C TRP A 82 -3.16 14.54 -7.01
N ALA A 83 -2.25 13.60 -6.74
CA ALA A 83 -2.10 13.03 -5.39
C ALA A 83 -1.65 14.09 -4.38
N ASP A 84 -0.68 14.92 -4.74
CA ASP A 84 -0.23 16.05 -3.92
C ASP A 84 -1.36 17.05 -3.72
N GLU A 85 -2.06 17.47 -4.78
CA GLU A 85 -3.22 18.36 -4.69
C GLU A 85 -4.28 17.84 -3.71
N MET A 86 -4.60 16.54 -3.76
CA MET A 86 -5.55 15.93 -2.82
C MET A 86 -5.11 16.11 -1.36
N VAL A 87 -3.83 15.91 -1.05
CA VAL A 87 -3.30 16.08 0.32
C VAL A 87 -3.26 17.55 0.71
N GLN A 88 -2.87 18.46 -0.19
CA GLN A 88 -2.86 19.90 0.10
C GLN A 88 -4.28 20.42 0.37
N VAL A 89 -5.26 20.02 -0.45
CA VAL A 89 -6.66 20.40 -0.25
C VAL A 89 -7.22 19.80 1.04
N ALA A 90 -6.89 18.55 1.36
CA ALA A 90 -7.28 17.93 2.62
C ALA A 90 -6.69 18.68 3.83
N ARG A 91 -5.43 19.14 3.72
CA ARG A 91 -4.78 19.95 4.75
C ARG A 91 -5.44 21.34 4.89
N GLU A 92 -5.68 22.03 3.78
CA GLU A 92 -6.34 23.35 3.73
C GLU A 92 -7.72 23.30 4.41
N LEU A 93 -8.53 22.32 4.04
CA LEU A 93 -9.88 22.13 4.56
C LEU A 93 -9.94 21.38 5.89
N LYS A 94 -8.79 20.97 6.44
CA LYS A 94 -8.66 20.16 7.66
C LYS A 94 -9.51 18.88 7.62
N ILE A 95 -9.57 18.24 6.46
CA ILE A 95 -10.22 16.95 6.28
C ILE A 95 -9.37 15.89 7.00
N PRO A 96 -9.93 15.12 7.95
CA PRO A 96 -9.29 13.91 8.42
C PRO A 96 -9.22 12.94 7.24
N PHE A 97 -8.04 12.75 6.67
CA PHE A 97 -7.87 12.01 5.42
C PHE A 97 -7.05 10.74 5.65
N LEU A 98 -7.66 9.58 5.41
CA LEU A 98 -7.01 8.28 5.47
C LEU A 98 -6.94 7.68 4.07
N ALA A 99 -5.79 7.14 3.70
CA ALA A 99 -5.62 6.36 2.48
C ALA A 99 -4.64 5.20 2.74
N GLY A 100 -4.47 4.30 1.77
CA GLY A 100 -3.40 3.31 1.84
C GLY A 100 -3.83 1.86 1.65
N SER A 101 -2.86 0.98 1.85
CA SER A 101 -2.98 -0.47 1.73
C SER A 101 -3.55 -1.12 2.99
N SER A 102 -4.24 -2.25 2.85
CA SER A 102 -4.61 -3.12 3.99
C SER A 102 -3.44 -3.96 4.51
N VAL A 103 -2.43 -4.22 3.67
CA VAL A 103 -1.32 -5.15 4.00
C VAL A 103 -0.49 -4.71 5.21
N PRO A 104 -0.12 -3.42 5.40
CA PRO A 104 0.56 -2.97 6.62
C PRO A 104 -0.15 -3.31 7.92
N LEU A 105 -1.46 -3.55 7.85
CA LEU A 105 -2.31 -3.87 9.00
C LEU A 105 -2.34 -5.36 9.35
N ALA A 106 -1.70 -6.21 8.54
CA ALA A 106 -1.63 -7.65 8.77
C ALA A 106 -0.71 -8.03 9.94
N GLN A 107 -0.84 -9.28 10.41
CA GLN A 107 0.03 -9.77 11.47
C GLN A 107 1.46 -9.95 10.97
N ARG A 108 2.43 -9.44 11.72
CA ARG A 108 3.85 -9.70 11.48
C ARG A 108 4.25 -11.07 12.05
N ARG A 109 4.85 -11.92 11.23
CA ARG A 109 5.36 -13.26 11.59
C ARG A 109 6.78 -13.49 11.05
N PRO A 110 7.80 -13.70 11.91
CA PRO A 110 7.77 -13.50 13.36
C PRO A 110 7.38 -12.07 13.75
N SER A 111 6.95 -11.86 14.99
CA SER A 111 6.64 -10.50 15.47
C SER A 111 7.89 -9.64 15.38
N LEU A 112 7.75 -8.45 14.79
CA LEU A 112 8.85 -7.51 14.58
C LEU A 112 8.36 -6.07 14.74
N GLU A 113 8.99 -5.34 15.64
CA GLU A 113 8.98 -3.88 15.70
C GLU A 113 10.43 -3.40 15.63
N LEU A 114 10.66 -2.31 14.88
CA LEU A 114 11.99 -1.72 14.83
C LEU A 114 12.21 -0.89 16.11
N PRO A 115 13.43 -0.90 16.69
CA PRO A 115 13.74 -0.06 17.83
C PRO A 115 13.57 1.43 17.50
N ASP A 116 13.08 2.21 18.45
CA ASP A 116 12.98 3.67 18.30
C ASP A 116 14.35 4.27 17.98
N GLY A 117 14.39 5.19 17.02
CA GLY A 117 15.63 5.85 16.62
C GLY A 117 16.63 4.93 15.92
N ALA A 118 16.20 3.75 15.46
CA ALA A 118 17.06 2.86 14.66
C ALA A 118 17.51 3.56 13.36
N VAL A 119 18.79 3.35 13.03
CA VAL A 119 19.33 3.72 11.72
C VAL A 119 19.22 2.49 10.82
N ILE A 120 18.40 2.59 9.78
CA ILE A 120 18.23 1.53 8.80
C ILE A 120 19.19 1.83 7.65
N GLU A 121 20.07 0.89 7.32
CA GLU A 121 21.03 1.06 6.22
C GLU A 121 20.44 0.58 4.90
N GLU A 122 19.71 -0.54 4.97
CA GLU A 122 19.14 -1.19 3.80
C GLU A 122 17.87 -1.96 4.15
N ALA A 123 16.88 -1.98 3.26
CA ALA A 123 15.63 -2.71 3.45
C ALA A 123 15.11 -3.35 2.16
N VAL A 124 14.41 -4.47 2.27
CA VAL A 124 13.75 -5.17 1.16
C VAL A 124 12.29 -5.46 1.52
N SER A 125 11.38 -5.27 0.57
CA SER A 125 9.99 -5.73 0.61
C SER A 125 9.74 -6.67 -0.58
N ILE A 126 9.05 -7.79 -0.38
CA ILE A 126 8.83 -8.82 -1.41
C ILE A 126 7.35 -9.10 -1.62
N HIS A 127 6.93 -9.16 -2.88
CA HIS A 127 5.61 -9.61 -3.33
C HIS A 127 5.70 -10.51 -4.56
N SER A 128 4.56 -11.05 -4.99
CA SER A 128 4.48 -12.01 -6.12
C SER A 128 3.60 -11.53 -7.30
N GLY A 129 2.85 -10.43 -7.12
CA GLY A 129 1.85 -9.98 -8.10
C GLY A 129 2.37 -9.03 -9.19
N PRO A 130 1.46 -8.53 -10.04
CA PRO A 130 1.81 -7.70 -11.19
C PRO A 130 2.32 -6.29 -10.81
N PRO A 131 3.10 -5.66 -11.71
CA PRO A 131 3.58 -4.30 -11.50
C PRO A 131 2.44 -3.30 -11.36
N GLU A 132 2.75 -2.12 -10.84
CA GLU A 132 1.81 -1.05 -10.45
C GLU A 132 0.91 -1.44 -9.27
N SER A 133 0.00 -2.39 -9.47
CA SER A 133 -1.03 -2.69 -8.48
C SER A 133 -0.49 -3.38 -7.21
N TYR A 134 0.41 -4.37 -7.34
CA TYR A 134 1.05 -5.00 -6.18
C TYR A 134 2.26 -4.21 -5.69
N ASP A 135 2.94 -3.50 -6.58
CA ASP A 135 4.06 -2.62 -6.23
C ASP A 135 3.59 -1.59 -5.19
N PHE A 136 2.40 -1.02 -5.37
CA PHE A 136 1.77 -0.15 -4.38
C PHE A 136 1.71 -0.78 -2.98
N HIS A 137 1.20 -2.01 -2.90
CA HIS A 137 1.06 -2.72 -1.62
C HIS A 137 2.41 -3.06 -1.00
N ALA A 138 3.39 -3.45 -1.81
CA ALA A 138 4.74 -3.75 -1.34
C ALA A 138 5.52 -2.50 -0.91
N LEU A 139 5.29 -1.36 -1.57
CA LEU A 139 5.79 -0.05 -1.16
C LEU A 139 5.15 0.40 0.16
N GLU A 140 3.84 0.19 0.36
CA GLU A 140 3.17 0.46 1.65
C GLU A 140 3.73 -0.44 2.76
N VAL A 141 3.98 -1.73 2.49
CA VAL A 141 4.66 -2.63 3.43
C VAL A 141 6.03 -2.09 3.81
N LEU A 142 6.87 -1.76 2.82
CA LEU A 142 8.19 -1.20 3.02
C LEU A 142 8.11 0.08 3.87
N GLN A 143 7.31 1.04 3.41
CA GLN A 143 7.20 2.37 4.00
C GLN A 143 6.69 2.29 5.45
N SER A 144 5.69 1.45 5.73
CA SER A 144 5.14 1.27 7.08
C SER A 144 6.12 0.71 8.10
N MET A 145 7.20 0.07 7.64
CA MET A 145 8.31 -0.38 8.48
C MET A 145 9.36 0.71 8.62
N VAL A 146 9.84 1.24 7.49
CA VAL A 146 11.01 2.13 7.48
C VAL A 146 10.72 3.56 7.93
N GLU A 147 9.46 4.00 7.96
CA GLU A 147 9.11 5.35 8.44
C GLU A 147 9.40 5.57 9.93
N SER A 148 9.52 4.49 10.71
CA SER A 148 9.88 4.52 12.14
C SER A 148 11.37 4.76 12.41
N ARG A 149 12.18 4.89 11.34
CA ARG A 149 13.62 5.14 11.43
C ARG A 149 13.93 6.48 12.09
N ARG A 150 15.18 6.63 12.53
CA ARG A 150 15.69 7.84 13.19
C ARG A 150 15.35 9.10 12.39
N GLY A 151 14.58 9.98 13.01
CA GLY A 151 14.19 11.28 12.43
C GLY A 151 12.86 11.27 11.66
N GLY A 152 12.24 10.12 11.44
CA GLY A 152 11.02 9.99 10.65
C GLY A 152 11.28 9.93 9.14
N GLU A 153 10.24 10.17 8.34
CA GLU A 153 10.36 10.16 6.89
C GLU A 153 11.02 11.45 6.37
N THR A 154 12.00 11.27 5.47
CA THR A 154 12.83 12.35 4.93
C THR A 154 12.60 12.62 3.44
N GLY A 155 11.87 11.75 2.77
CA GLY A 155 11.59 11.78 1.35
C GLY A 155 12.55 10.90 0.53
N VAL A 156 12.24 10.78 -0.76
CA VAL A 156 12.97 9.93 -1.71
C VAL A 156 13.72 10.80 -2.71
N SER A 157 14.99 10.45 -3.00
CA SER A 157 15.85 11.21 -3.91
C SER A 157 15.86 10.65 -5.33
N GLU A 158 15.79 9.33 -5.48
CA GLU A 158 15.83 8.65 -6.78
C GLU A 158 15.17 7.27 -6.71
N ILE A 159 14.59 6.86 -7.85
CA ILE A 159 13.94 5.57 -8.04
C ILE A 159 14.35 4.97 -9.38
N GLN A 160 14.51 3.66 -9.44
CA GLN A 160 14.69 2.93 -10.69
C GLN A 160 13.96 1.59 -10.65
N LEU A 161 13.19 1.28 -11.70
CA LEU A 161 12.59 -0.02 -11.89
C LEU A 161 13.41 -0.82 -12.90
N LEU A 162 13.90 -2.00 -12.47
CA LEU A 162 14.63 -2.96 -13.30
C LEU A 162 13.77 -4.20 -13.56
N GLU A 163 13.91 -4.82 -14.73
CA GLU A 163 13.22 -6.07 -15.08
C GLU A 163 14.21 -7.17 -15.53
N GLY A 164 13.81 -8.43 -15.33
CA GLY A 164 14.53 -9.60 -15.82
C GLY A 164 15.97 -9.71 -15.30
N ASN A 165 16.92 -9.97 -16.19
CA ASN A 165 18.33 -10.19 -15.82
C ASN A 165 18.98 -8.95 -15.16
N ALA A 166 18.51 -7.74 -15.47
CA ALA A 166 19.04 -6.51 -14.87
C ALA A 166 18.81 -6.46 -13.36
N VAL A 167 17.75 -7.09 -12.85
CA VAL A 167 17.50 -7.22 -11.40
C VAL A 167 18.64 -7.98 -10.73
N TRP A 168 19.04 -9.11 -11.31
CA TRP A 168 20.07 -9.97 -10.73
C TRP A 168 21.47 -9.39 -10.89
N GLN A 169 21.74 -8.74 -12.03
CA GLN A 169 22.99 -8.00 -12.21
C GLN A 169 23.12 -6.89 -11.16
N ALA A 170 22.05 -6.13 -10.91
CA ALA A 170 22.06 -5.11 -9.88
C ALA A 170 22.30 -5.68 -8.47
N ALA A 171 21.87 -6.92 -8.19
CA ALA A 171 22.18 -7.61 -6.94
C ALA A 171 23.68 -7.92 -6.84
N ALA A 172 24.26 -8.45 -7.92
CA ALA A 172 25.69 -8.77 -8.01
C ALA A 172 26.57 -7.51 -7.89
N ASP A 173 26.10 -6.38 -8.41
CA ASP A 173 26.75 -5.08 -8.31
C ASP A 173 26.55 -4.40 -6.93
N GLY A 174 25.87 -5.05 -5.98
CA GLY A 174 25.64 -4.53 -4.62
C GLY A 174 24.65 -3.36 -4.54
N ARG A 175 23.82 -3.18 -5.58
CA ARG A 175 22.81 -2.11 -5.65
C ARG A 175 21.56 -2.42 -4.83
N TRP A 176 21.33 -3.70 -4.55
CA TRP A 176 20.38 -4.18 -3.54
C TRP A 176 20.87 -5.50 -2.92
N SER A 177 20.48 -5.77 -1.68
CA SER A 177 20.96 -6.92 -0.92
C SER A 177 20.15 -8.19 -1.18
N TYR A 178 20.77 -9.11 -1.91
CA TYR A 178 20.27 -10.49 -2.08
C TYR A 178 20.06 -11.20 -0.73
N ALA A 179 21.00 -11.03 0.21
CA ALA A 179 20.93 -11.64 1.54
C ALA A 179 19.73 -11.14 2.38
N LEU A 180 19.32 -9.86 2.22
CA LEU A 180 18.09 -9.38 2.86
C LEU A 180 16.84 -10.02 2.24
N ALA A 181 16.82 -10.21 0.93
CA ALA A 181 15.72 -10.91 0.28
C ALA A 181 15.62 -12.37 0.73
N GLU A 182 16.75 -13.07 0.90
CA GLU A 182 16.77 -14.42 1.50
C GLU A 182 16.24 -14.43 2.92
N ALA A 183 16.63 -13.46 3.77
CA ALA A 183 16.14 -13.35 5.13
C ALA A 183 14.62 -13.11 5.18
N ALA A 184 14.09 -12.24 4.30
CA ALA A 184 12.67 -12.00 4.15
C ALA A 184 11.89 -13.27 3.74
N MET A 185 12.41 -14.02 2.76
CA MET A 185 11.80 -15.27 2.30
C MET A 185 11.88 -16.40 3.35
N ARG A 186 12.97 -16.45 4.12
CA ARG A 186 13.12 -17.38 5.25
C ARG A 186 12.10 -17.08 6.36
N ALA A 187 11.83 -15.80 6.63
CA ALA A 187 10.83 -15.39 7.61
C ALA A 187 9.40 -15.80 7.22
N GLU A 188 9.06 -15.82 5.94
CA GLU A 188 7.78 -16.35 5.43
C GLU A 188 7.72 -17.88 5.52
N THR A 189 8.74 -18.57 5.01
CA THR A 189 8.68 -20.02 4.75
C THR A 189 9.13 -20.87 5.93
N GLY A 190 9.81 -20.28 6.92
CA GLY A 190 10.39 -20.98 8.07
C GLY A 190 11.61 -21.85 7.74
N LYS A 191 12.13 -21.78 6.51
CA LYS A 191 13.26 -22.60 6.03
C LYS A 191 14.11 -21.82 5.04
N ASP A 192 15.30 -22.32 4.77
CA ASP A 192 16.11 -21.79 3.67
C ASP A 192 15.38 -21.98 2.36
N VAL A 193 15.29 -20.88 1.61
CA VAL A 193 14.83 -20.92 0.23
C VAL A 193 16.02 -21.21 -0.66
N GLY A 194 15.80 -21.96 -1.74
CA GLY A 194 16.81 -22.13 -2.77
C GLY A 194 17.12 -20.79 -3.47
N ARG A 195 17.74 -20.87 -4.64
CA ARG A 195 18.13 -19.69 -5.40
C ARG A 195 16.90 -18.83 -5.73
N LEU A 196 16.92 -17.54 -5.39
CA LEU A 196 15.80 -16.61 -5.61
C LEU A 196 15.44 -16.47 -7.10
N GLN A 197 16.43 -16.64 -7.99
CA GLN A 197 16.26 -16.70 -9.43
C GLN A 197 15.33 -17.82 -9.90
N ASP A 198 15.04 -18.82 -9.06
CA ASP A 198 14.12 -19.91 -9.41
C ASP A 198 12.66 -19.52 -9.15
N PHE A 199 12.41 -18.41 -8.43
CA PHE A 199 11.08 -17.88 -8.12
C PHE A 199 10.59 -16.91 -9.21
N ILE A 200 10.46 -17.40 -10.45
CA ILE A 200 10.06 -16.56 -11.60
C ILE A 200 8.54 -16.49 -11.82
N GLU A 201 7.82 -17.57 -11.49
CA GLU A 201 6.40 -17.74 -11.81
C GLU A 201 5.51 -16.68 -11.13
N PRO A 202 4.63 -15.97 -11.84
CA PRO A 202 3.70 -14.99 -11.30
C PRO A 202 2.50 -15.60 -10.59
N ALA A 203 2.00 -14.88 -9.58
CA ALA A 203 0.87 -15.34 -8.78
C ALA A 203 -0.47 -15.36 -9.52
N ASP A 204 -0.62 -14.49 -10.52
CA ASP A 204 -1.85 -14.38 -11.33
C ASP A 204 -1.84 -15.28 -12.58
N GLY A 205 -0.75 -16.03 -12.80
CA GLY A 205 -0.55 -16.86 -13.99
C GLY A 205 -0.37 -16.08 -15.30
N MET A 206 -0.31 -14.74 -15.25
CA MET A 206 -0.07 -13.88 -16.41
C MET A 206 1.41 -13.60 -16.57
N GLN A 207 1.92 -13.62 -17.80
CA GLN A 207 3.36 -13.42 -18.02
C GLN A 207 3.77 -11.97 -17.75
N HIS A 208 4.43 -11.74 -16.62
CA HIS A 208 5.13 -10.50 -16.30
C HIS A 208 6.50 -10.81 -15.69
N PRO A 209 7.53 -10.00 -15.96
CA PRO A 209 8.89 -10.32 -15.54
C PRO A 209 9.08 -10.18 -14.02
N VAL A 210 10.10 -10.87 -13.51
CA VAL A 210 10.75 -10.47 -12.25
C VAL A 210 11.16 -9.01 -12.39
N HIS A 211 10.88 -8.21 -11.38
CA HIS A 211 11.27 -6.81 -11.37
C HIS A 211 11.63 -6.36 -9.96
N ALA A 212 12.41 -5.27 -9.90
CA ALA A 212 12.80 -4.64 -8.66
C ALA A 212 12.72 -3.12 -8.78
N ILE A 213 12.11 -2.48 -7.80
CA ILE A 213 12.11 -1.03 -7.64
C ILE A 213 13.19 -0.68 -6.63
N LEU A 214 14.29 -0.12 -7.11
CA LEU A 214 15.39 0.40 -6.29
C LEU A 214 15.04 1.81 -5.83
N ILE A 215 15.16 2.07 -4.53
CA ILE A 215 14.75 3.34 -3.90
C ILE A 215 15.92 3.85 -3.08
N LYS A 216 16.25 5.13 -3.23
CA LYS A 216 17.20 5.81 -2.34
C LYS A 216 16.49 6.95 -1.64
N TYR A 217 16.46 6.88 -0.32
CA TYR A 217 15.93 7.92 0.55
C TYR A 217 16.96 9.03 0.73
N ARG A 218 16.47 10.23 1.07
CA ARG A 218 17.31 11.44 1.21
C ARG A 218 18.29 11.36 2.38
N ASP A 219 17.97 10.55 3.39
CA ASP A 219 18.84 10.26 4.54
C ASP A 219 19.89 9.17 4.28
N GLY A 220 19.93 8.61 3.07
CA GLY A 220 20.89 7.58 2.66
C GLY A 220 20.41 6.14 2.83
N LEU A 221 19.22 5.89 3.39
CA LEU A 221 18.62 4.55 3.37
C LEU A 221 18.44 4.09 1.91
N ARG A 222 18.89 2.88 1.61
CA ARG A 222 18.60 2.19 0.35
C ARG A 222 17.50 1.15 0.58
N ALA A 223 16.53 1.08 -0.31
CA ALA A 223 15.51 0.07 -0.22
C ALA A 223 15.19 -0.57 -1.57
N THR A 224 14.55 -1.73 -1.52
CA THR A 224 14.15 -2.46 -2.73
C THR A 224 12.79 -3.09 -2.53
N VAL A 225 11.88 -2.87 -3.48
CA VAL A 225 10.68 -3.69 -3.65
C VAL A 225 11.00 -4.73 -4.72
N LEU A 226 10.91 -6.00 -4.37
CA LEU A 226 11.26 -7.13 -5.23
C LEU A 226 10.03 -7.98 -5.53
N ARG A 227 9.79 -8.22 -6.81
CA ARG A 227 8.75 -9.14 -7.26
C ARG A 227 9.34 -10.51 -7.61
N ILE A 228 9.06 -11.51 -6.78
CA ILE A 228 9.44 -12.91 -7.01
C ILE A 228 8.39 -13.90 -6.50
N GLY A 229 8.28 -15.03 -7.19
CA GLY A 229 7.44 -16.16 -6.83
C GLY A 229 5.95 -15.94 -7.11
N LYS A 230 5.16 -16.97 -6.78
CA LYS A 230 3.77 -17.15 -7.24
C LYS A 230 2.70 -17.10 -6.15
N VAL A 231 3.06 -16.72 -4.93
CA VAL A 231 2.09 -16.72 -3.81
C VAL A 231 1.39 -15.37 -3.79
N ALA A 232 0.12 -15.31 -4.19
CA ALA A 232 -0.66 -14.07 -4.30
C ALA A 232 -0.77 -13.27 -2.99
N THR A 233 -0.58 -13.95 -1.86
CA THR A 233 -0.65 -13.37 -0.51
C THR A 233 0.73 -13.17 0.12
N ARG A 234 1.82 -13.26 -0.66
CA ARG A 234 3.17 -13.02 -0.19
C ARG A 234 3.43 -11.55 0.05
N TRP A 235 3.86 -11.26 1.26
CA TRP A 235 4.28 -9.93 1.71
C TRP A 235 5.40 -10.13 2.72
N CYS A 236 6.65 -9.94 2.30
CA CYS A 236 7.81 -10.15 3.17
C CYS A 236 8.58 -8.85 3.34
N PHE A 237 9.26 -8.69 4.47
CA PHE A 237 10.12 -7.57 4.76
C PHE A 237 11.40 -8.04 5.45
N ALA A 238 12.53 -7.43 5.10
CA ALA A 238 13.75 -7.51 5.88
C ALA A 238 14.51 -6.19 5.86
N CYS A 239 15.31 -5.94 6.89
CA CYS A 239 16.20 -4.78 6.93
C CYS A 239 17.49 -5.06 7.68
N ARG A 240 18.50 -4.24 7.42
CA ARG A 240 19.75 -4.16 8.18
C ARG A 240 19.78 -2.87 8.97
N LEU A 241 20.10 -2.98 10.26
CA LEU A 241 20.30 -1.83 11.13
C LEU A 241 21.79 -1.53 11.28
N ALA A 242 22.15 -0.25 11.38
CA ALA A 242 23.54 0.13 11.61
C ALA A 242 24.09 -0.49 12.91
N GLY A 243 25.29 -1.06 12.84
CA GLY A 243 25.93 -1.74 13.96
C GLY A 243 25.33 -3.10 14.33
N LYS A 244 24.37 -3.63 13.56
CA LYS A 244 23.84 -4.99 13.72
C LYS A 244 24.06 -5.80 12.44
N PRO A 245 24.93 -6.82 12.45
CA PRO A 245 25.23 -7.59 11.25
C PRO A 245 24.04 -8.46 10.80
N GLU A 246 23.28 -8.98 11.76
CA GLU A 246 22.14 -9.86 11.50
C GLU A 246 20.92 -9.09 10.97
N PRO A 247 20.32 -9.51 9.83
CA PRO A 247 19.07 -8.95 9.34
C PRO A 247 17.91 -9.15 10.32
N LEU A 248 17.02 -8.15 10.39
CA LEU A 248 15.69 -8.31 10.97
C LEU A 248 14.71 -8.61 9.85
N ALA A 249 13.86 -9.63 10.01
CA ALA A 249 12.92 -10.05 8.96
C ALA A 249 11.56 -10.47 9.53
N THR A 250 10.51 -10.25 8.73
CA THR A 250 9.13 -10.65 9.01
C THR A 250 8.38 -10.90 7.71
N SER A 251 7.31 -11.68 7.79
CA SER A 251 6.23 -11.74 6.81
C SER A 251 4.97 -11.06 7.34
N PHE A 252 4.10 -10.61 6.45
CA PHE A 252 2.79 -10.03 6.77
C PHE A 252 1.73 -11.09 6.49
N TYR A 253 1.41 -11.86 7.51
CA TYR A 253 0.49 -12.97 7.45
C TYR A 253 -0.96 -12.48 7.29
N VAL A 254 -1.55 -12.81 6.14
CA VAL A 254 -2.87 -12.36 5.73
C VAL A 254 -4.01 -13.04 6.48
N GLY A 255 -3.76 -14.15 7.18
CA GLY A 255 -4.78 -14.93 7.89
C GLY A 255 -5.34 -16.12 7.09
N PRO A 256 -6.15 -16.99 7.75
CA PRO A 256 -6.68 -18.23 7.15
C PRO A 256 -7.61 -18.12 5.95
N TRP A 257 -8.27 -16.99 5.78
CA TRP A 257 -9.20 -16.71 4.67
C TRP A 257 -8.60 -15.73 3.67
N GLU A 258 -7.26 -15.76 3.55
CA GLU A 258 -6.49 -14.96 2.60
C GLU A 258 -6.83 -13.46 2.66
N ASN A 259 -6.94 -12.80 1.51
CA ASN A 259 -7.17 -11.36 1.41
C ASN A 259 -8.44 -10.88 2.12
N ARG A 260 -9.44 -11.75 2.39
CA ARG A 260 -10.64 -11.36 3.16
C ARG A 260 -10.27 -10.87 4.56
N ASN A 261 -9.23 -11.44 5.14
CA ASN A 261 -8.78 -11.13 6.49
C ASN A 261 -8.01 -9.81 6.58
N LEU A 262 -7.25 -9.45 5.53
CA LEU A 262 -6.59 -8.13 5.44
C LEU A 262 -7.58 -6.97 5.59
N PHE A 263 -8.78 -7.11 5.01
CA PHE A 263 -9.80 -6.08 5.10
C PHE A 263 -10.42 -5.94 6.50
N LYS A 264 -10.28 -6.91 7.42
CA LYS A 264 -10.80 -6.79 8.78
C LYS A 264 -10.07 -5.68 9.56
N ALA A 265 -8.73 -5.72 9.56
CA ALA A 265 -7.92 -4.71 10.22
C ALA A 265 -8.08 -3.33 9.55
N LEU A 266 -8.13 -3.28 8.22
CA LEU A 266 -8.43 -2.02 7.51
C LEU A 266 -9.82 -1.47 7.83
N SER A 267 -10.84 -2.33 7.89
CA SER A 267 -12.20 -1.91 8.28
C SER A 267 -12.21 -1.34 9.70
N HIS A 268 -11.47 -1.95 10.63
CA HIS A 268 -11.31 -1.43 11.99
C HIS A 268 -10.58 -0.07 12.02
N ALA A 269 -9.54 0.10 11.20
CA ALA A 269 -8.85 1.38 11.05
C ALA A 269 -9.75 2.47 10.48
N ILE A 270 -10.57 2.17 9.47
CA ILE A 270 -11.56 3.09 8.89
C ILE A 270 -12.64 3.48 9.92
N GLN A 271 -13.16 2.51 10.68
CA GLN A 271 -14.14 2.79 11.74
C GLN A 271 -13.56 3.70 12.81
N THR A 272 -12.34 3.41 13.26
CA THR A 272 -11.62 4.25 14.23
C THR A 272 -11.38 5.64 13.66
N HIS A 273 -10.95 5.74 12.41
CA HIS A 273 -10.75 7.01 11.72
C HIS A 273 -11.99 7.90 11.70
N ILE A 274 -13.15 7.32 11.38
CA ILE A 274 -14.43 8.05 11.35
C ILE A 274 -14.85 8.48 12.75
N ARG A 275 -14.76 7.58 13.73
CA ARG A 275 -15.20 7.85 15.11
C ARG A 275 -14.32 8.90 15.80
N GLU A 276 -13.00 8.78 15.67
CA GLU A 276 -12.04 9.69 16.31
C GLU A 276 -11.80 10.97 15.48
N LYS A 277 -12.32 11.02 14.25
CA LYS A 277 -12.10 12.11 13.28
C LYS A 277 -10.62 12.43 13.07
N GLN A 278 -9.79 11.39 13.09
CA GLN A 278 -8.34 11.50 12.94
C GLN A 278 -7.80 10.30 12.16
N ALA A 279 -6.92 10.52 11.18
CA ALA A 279 -6.24 9.43 10.49
C ALA A 279 -5.29 8.71 11.46
N PRO A 280 -5.37 7.37 11.59
CA PRO A 280 -4.52 6.64 12.52
C PRO A 280 -3.03 6.63 12.18
N TYR A 281 -2.73 6.80 10.90
CA TYR A 281 -1.38 7.00 10.37
C TYR A 281 -1.40 8.14 9.34
N PRO A 282 -0.26 8.82 9.13
CA PRO A 282 -0.20 10.00 8.26
C PRO A 282 -0.55 9.69 6.81
N VAL A 283 -1.37 10.52 6.18
CA VAL A 283 -1.67 10.38 4.73
C VAL A 283 -0.44 10.65 3.87
N GLU A 284 0.52 11.40 4.40
CA GLU A 284 1.84 11.65 3.81
C GLU A 284 2.59 10.34 3.50
N ARG A 285 2.37 9.26 4.26
CA ARG A 285 2.88 7.92 3.94
C ARG A 285 2.40 7.48 2.56
N THR A 286 1.08 7.46 2.37
CA THR A 286 0.47 7.03 1.11
C THR A 286 0.74 8.02 -0.03
N LEU A 287 0.88 9.31 0.27
CA LEU A 287 1.36 10.29 -0.72
C LEU A 287 2.75 9.93 -1.24
N LEU A 288 3.71 9.70 -0.34
CA LEU A 288 5.06 9.32 -0.72
C LEU A 288 5.06 8.02 -1.52
N VAL A 289 4.32 7.00 -1.07
CA VAL A 289 4.17 5.73 -1.81
C VAL A 289 3.54 5.93 -3.19
N THR A 290 2.51 6.78 -3.31
CA THR A 290 1.87 7.09 -4.60
C THR A 290 2.89 7.72 -5.55
N GLY A 291 3.73 8.64 -5.06
CA GLY A 291 4.80 9.25 -5.84
C GLY A 291 5.92 8.28 -6.20
N MET A 292 6.31 7.40 -5.27
CA MET A 292 7.30 6.36 -5.53
C MET A 292 6.84 5.42 -6.66
N LEU A 293 5.57 5.03 -6.63
CA LEU A 293 4.97 4.20 -7.67
C LEU A 293 4.95 4.91 -9.02
N ALA A 294 4.52 6.18 -9.07
CA ALA A 294 4.49 6.96 -10.30
C ALA A 294 5.89 7.04 -10.95
N ALA A 295 6.93 7.36 -10.16
CA ALA A 295 8.31 7.42 -10.65
C ALA A 295 8.86 6.04 -11.05
N ALA A 296 8.45 4.94 -10.41
CA ALA A 296 8.80 3.59 -10.84
C ALA A 296 8.17 3.24 -12.20
N MET A 297 6.92 3.64 -12.44
CA MET A 297 6.26 3.46 -13.74
C MET A 297 6.88 4.35 -14.82
N ASP A 298 7.31 5.56 -14.49
CA ASP A 298 8.10 6.41 -15.39
C ASP A 298 9.43 5.75 -15.76
N SER A 299 10.17 5.23 -14.76
CA SER A 299 11.42 4.51 -14.97
C SER A 299 11.21 3.32 -15.92
N ARG A 300 10.17 2.53 -15.69
CA ARG A 300 9.81 1.39 -16.54
C ARG A 300 9.50 1.80 -17.97
N PHE A 301 8.70 2.86 -18.15
CA PHE A 301 8.33 3.39 -19.45
C PHE A 301 9.55 3.95 -20.22
N GLU A 302 10.47 4.62 -19.51
CA GLU A 302 11.72 5.16 -20.05
C GLU A 302 12.87 4.12 -20.07
N GLN A 303 12.56 2.85 -20.34
CA GLN A 303 13.56 1.78 -20.51
C GLN A 303 14.48 1.60 -19.28
N HIS A 304 13.87 1.56 -18.10
CA HIS A 304 14.54 1.33 -16.80
C HIS A 304 15.50 2.46 -16.39
N LYS A 305 15.30 3.68 -16.90
CA LYS A 305 16.16 4.82 -16.53
C LYS A 305 16.01 5.20 -15.07
N LEU A 306 17.10 5.62 -14.43
CA LEU A 306 17.06 6.20 -13.08
C LEU A 306 16.28 7.53 -13.12
N VAL A 307 15.29 7.67 -12.23
CA VAL A 307 14.42 8.84 -12.13
C VAL A 307 14.78 9.63 -10.87
N PRO A 308 15.33 10.86 -10.98
CA PRO A 308 15.45 11.77 -9.85
C PRO A 308 14.07 12.25 -9.39
N THR A 309 13.86 12.34 -8.08
CA THR A 309 12.56 12.67 -7.49
C THR A 309 12.61 13.91 -6.59
N PRO A 310 12.94 15.11 -7.12
CA PRO A 310 12.98 16.35 -6.32
C PRO A 310 11.61 16.68 -5.69
N HIS A 311 10.52 16.29 -6.35
CA HIS A 311 9.15 16.49 -5.88
C HIS A 311 8.77 15.56 -4.71
N LEU A 312 9.44 14.41 -4.52
CA LEU A 312 9.20 13.49 -3.39
C LEU A 312 9.96 13.92 -2.12
N ASN A 313 9.97 15.23 -1.84
CA ASN A 313 10.48 15.80 -0.60
C ASN A 313 9.39 15.82 0.48
N VAL A 314 8.74 14.68 0.69
CA VAL A 314 7.66 14.50 1.66
C VAL A 314 8.29 14.11 2.98
N THR A 315 8.09 14.93 4.01
CA THR A 315 8.58 14.65 5.37
C THR A 315 7.41 14.53 6.34
N TYR A 316 7.48 13.59 7.26
CA TYR A 316 6.46 13.40 8.29
C TYR A 316 7.00 12.57 9.46
N GLN A 317 6.36 12.73 10.62
CA GLN A 317 6.58 11.84 11.75
C GLN A 317 5.56 10.70 11.72
N PRO A 318 5.99 9.43 11.86
CA PRO A 318 5.09 8.30 11.90
C PRO A 318 4.22 8.35 13.16
N ARG A 319 3.09 7.65 13.12
CA ARG A 319 2.25 7.42 14.29
C ARG A 319 2.24 5.94 14.62
N ASP A 320 2.19 5.63 15.91
CA ASP A 320 2.02 4.25 16.34
C ASP A 320 0.62 3.75 15.94
N PHE A 321 0.59 2.90 14.93
CA PHE A 321 -0.64 2.26 14.44
C PHE A 321 -0.78 0.80 14.89
N ARG A 322 0.07 0.32 15.83
CA ARG A 322 -0.04 -1.03 16.41
C ARG A 322 -1.44 -1.34 16.97
N PRO A 323 -2.16 -0.40 17.62
CA PRO A 323 -3.53 -0.68 18.10
C PRO A 323 -4.54 -1.07 17.01
N LEU A 324 -4.25 -0.81 15.74
CA LEU A 324 -5.11 -1.13 14.60
C LEU A 324 -4.64 -2.34 13.80
N ARG A 325 -3.46 -2.87 14.13
CA ARG A 325 -2.88 -4.00 13.43
C ARG A 325 -3.45 -5.31 13.96
N GLU A 326 -3.54 -6.32 13.11
CA GLU A 326 -3.73 -7.68 13.58
C GLU A 326 -2.48 -8.14 14.35
N MET A 327 -2.68 -8.68 15.55
CA MET A 327 -1.59 -9.11 16.45
C MET A 327 -1.59 -10.62 16.72
N GLY A 328 -2.59 -11.34 16.21
CA GLY A 328 -2.70 -12.80 16.29
C GLY A 328 -3.95 -13.28 17.02
N GLU A 329 -4.66 -12.41 17.74
CA GLU A 329 -5.83 -12.78 18.54
C GLU A 329 -6.96 -13.30 17.65
N SER A 330 -7.18 -12.71 16.47
CA SER A 330 -8.20 -13.21 15.54
C SER A 330 -7.93 -14.65 15.10
N TRP A 331 -6.65 -15.05 15.03
CA TRP A 331 -6.23 -16.37 14.54
C TRP A 331 -6.34 -17.47 15.59
N LYS A 332 -6.60 -17.12 16.85
CA LYS A 332 -6.99 -18.08 17.89
C LYS A 332 -8.45 -18.51 17.76
N ILE A 333 -9.26 -17.72 17.06
CA ILE A 333 -10.70 -17.96 16.85
C ILE A 333 -10.95 -18.47 15.44
N ILE A 334 -10.33 -17.82 14.44
CA ILE A 334 -10.45 -18.14 13.02
C ILE A 334 -9.17 -18.83 12.62
N THR A 335 -9.23 -20.15 12.48
CA THR A 335 -8.08 -21.02 12.26
C THR A 335 -7.98 -21.47 10.79
N GLU A 336 -6.83 -22.03 10.40
CA GLU A 336 -6.55 -22.50 9.03
C GLU A 336 -7.51 -23.60 8.55
N ASP A 337 -8.02 -24.41 9.47
CA ASP A 337 -8.99 -25.47 9.21
C ASP A 337 -10.44 -24.97 9.16
N MET A 338 -10.70 -23.73 9.60
CA MET A 338 -12.04 -23.18 9.61
C MET A 338 -12.46 -22.76 8.18
N PRO A 339 -13.57 -23.31 7.64
CA PRO A 339 -14.01 -22.95 6.30
C PRO A 339 -14.41 -21.48 6.22
N GLN A 340 -14.09 -20.84 5.10
CA GLN A 340 -14.49 -19.46 4.85
C GLN A 340 -16.03 -19.34 4.83
N PRO A 341 -16.63 -18.37 5.55
CA PRO A 341 -18.08 -18.17 5.58
C PRO A 341 -18.64 -17.88 4.19
N THR A 342 -19.76 -18.52 3.85
CA THR A 342 -20.51 -18.28 2.60
C THR A 342 -21.22 -16.92 2.63
N GLY A 343 -21.53 -16.33 1.47
CA GLY A 343 -22.50 -15.21 1.38
C GLY A 343 -21.96 -13.80 1.12
N ILE A 344 -20.66 -13.57 1.00
CA ILE A 344 -20.09 -12.34 0.42
C ILE A 344 -19.13 -12.78 -0.68
N ASN A 345 -19.60 -12.90 -1.92
CA ASN A 345 -18.74 -13.17 -3.07
C ASN A 345 -17.96 -11.89 -3.42
N PRO A 346 -16.63 -11.84 -3.19
CA PRO A 346 -15.83 -10.62 -3.40
C PRO A 346 -15.61 -10.28 -4.88
N GLY A 347 -15.85 -11.22 -5.80
CA GLY A 347 -15.60 -11.01 -7.23
C GLY A 347 -16.72 -10.30 -7.99
N GLY A 348 -17.87 -10.05 -7.35
CA GLY A 348 -19.11 -9.73 -8.06
C GLY A 348 -19.49 -10.81 -9.09
N PRO A 349 -20.60 -10.67 -9.83
CA PRO A 349 -20.75 -11.41 -11.07
C PRO A 349 -19.66 -10.93 -12.04
N ARG A 350 -18.81 -11.85 -12.53
CA ARG A 350 -17.96 -11.54 -13.70
C ARG A 350 -18.91 -11.05 -14.80
N PRO A 351 -18.64 -9.90 -15.46
CA PRO A 351 -19.42 -9.50 -16.61
C PRO A 351 -19.45 -10.67 -17.59
N LYS A 352 -20.64 -11.11 -17.99
CA LYS A 352 -20.75 -12.03 -19.13
C LYS A 352 -20.02 -11.36 -20.31
N ARG A 353 -19.09 -12.09 -20.91
CA ARG A 353 -18.37 -11.67 -22.11
C ARG A 353 -19.35 -11.41 -23.26
#